data_AF-A0AAN7R2Z7-F1
#
_entry.id   AF-A0AAN7R2Z7-F1
#
_cell.length_a   1.000
_cell.length_b   1.000
_cell.length_c   1.000
_cell.angle_alpha   90.00
_cell.angle_beta   90.00
_cell.angle_gamma   90.00
#
_symmetry.space_group_name_H-M   'P 1'
#
loop_
_entity.id
_entity.type
_entity.pdbx_description
1 polymer ?
#
loop_
_entity_poly.entity_id
_entity_poly.type
_entity_poly.pdbx_seq_one_letter_code
_entity_poly.pdbx_strand_id
1 'polypeptide(L)'
;MLHLNFRGGDHQVSVFCTRNSIDSVFGLLPYFFTTTVTIFCNIRSSSSSLRLPLSLSLARACVRAYSLRARCALSVAGSSRQLSKQGKQISAPLCSSHKYFAFMKLPLTNASWKPKLNVSLLLIRPSLPALMRWAPMAAGPSLVPSRRRDKVVVIMGATGSGKSQLSIDLATLFPSEIINSDKMQVYSGLDITTNKIPPEDRFGVPHHLIGSVDPEAGEFTPYDFRALGQSVIEGIISRLNLPVVVGGSNSFIYTLLAERFHPGLDVFGGSGSVSHELVFDCCFLWVDLSFPILEDYLRKRVDDMLDSGMFEELVQYYNDDPGRFEPVNRTGLRKAIGVPEFERCFRRYPPRRSDTWAGLDPLRRVAYEEAVREIKENTCQLAKRQIEKILRLRDGGWNLRRLDATEAFRAAMVAEGPGKGLKWAEIWESQVLGPSAKIVKRFLDE
;
A
#
# COMPACT_ATOMS: atom_id res chain seq x y z
N MET A 1 27.72 0.17 26.23
CA MET A 1 28.35 -0.12 24.92
C MET A 1 28.98 -1.48 25.06
N LEU A 2 28.60 -2.44 24.21
CA LEU A 2 29.21 -3.78 24.20
C LEU A 2 30.30 -3.78 23.14
N HIS A 3 31.51 -4.20 23.51
CA HIS A 3 32.67 -4.23 22.65
C HIS A 3 33.05 -5.68 22.40
N LEU A 4 32.89 -6.13 21.16
CA LEU A 4 33.18 -7.50 20.75
C LEU A 4 34.40 -7.51 19.83
N ASN A 5 35.39 -8.31 20.21
CA ASN A 5 36.64 -8.47 19.47
C ASN A 5 36.70 -9.90 18.91
N PHE A 6 36.83 -10.01 17.59
CA PHE A 6 37.04 -11.28 16.91
C PHE A 6 38.45 -11.30 16.32
N ARG A 7 39.16 -12.42 16.54
CA ARG A 7 40.53 -12.63 16.05
C ARG A 7 40.56 -13.91 15.22
N GLY A 8 41.09 -13.81 14.01
CA GLY A 8 41.35 -14.95 13.13
C GLY A 8 42.62 -14.69 12.32
N GLY A 9 43.67 -15.47 12.55
CA GLY A 9 45.00 -15.22 11.96
C GLY A 9 45.56 -13.84 12.34
N ASP A 10 46.25 -13.19 11.40
CA ASP A 10 46.85 -11.85 11.57
C ASP A 10 45.84 -10.69 11.52
N HIS A 11 44.54 -10.98 11.57
CA HIS A 11 43.49 -9.98 11.46
C HIS A 11 42.61 -9.93 12.72
N GLN A 12 42.31 -8.69 13.13
CA GLN A 12 41.45 -8.39 14.27
C GLN A 12 40.35 -7.44 13.83
N VAL A 13 39.11 -7.78 14.19
CA VAL A 13 37.92 -6.97 13.92
C VAL A 13 37.25 -6.64 15.24
N SER A 14 36.99 -5.35 15.45
CA SER A 14 36.34 -4.81 16.64
C SER A 14 34.97 -4.23 16.27
N VAL A 15 33.93 -4.63 16.99
CA VAL A 15 32.55 -4.18 16.79
C VAL A 15 32.03 -3.50 18.06
N PHE A 16 31.41 -2.34 17.89
CA PHE A 16 30.81 -1.55 18.96
C PHE A 16 29.28 -1.52 18.78
N CYS A 17 28.54 -2.01 19.78
CA CYS A 17 27.08 -1.92 19.81
C CYS A 17 26.57 -0.97 20.89
N THR A 18 25.59 -0.14 20.53
CA THR A 18 24.77 0.65 21.46
C THR A 18 23.46 -0.09 21.78
N ARG A 19 22.77 0.33 22.86
CA ARG A 19 21.83 -0.50 23.63
C ARG A 19 20.56 -0.94 22.88
N ASN A 20 20.18 -0.30 21.78
CA ASN A 20 18.97 -0.64 21.02
C ASN A 20 19.14 -1.82 20.04
N SER A 21 20.32 -2.45 19.98
CA SER A 21 20.59 -3.57 19.05
C SER A 21 20.77 -4.92 19.75
N ILE A 22 20.53 -5.00 21.06
CA ILE A 22 20.79 -6.21 21.86
C ILE A 22 19.56 -7.14 21.88
N ASP A 23 18.34 -6.60 21.75
CA ASP A 23 17.12 -7.41 21.78
C ASP A 23 16.90 -8.24 20.49
N SER A 24 17.60 -7.90 19.40
CA SER A 24 17.52 -8.61 18.11
C SER A 24 18.53 -9.74 17.92
N VAL A 25 19.48 -9.93 18.85
CA VAL A 25 20.55 -10.94 18.70
C VAL A 25 20.27 -12.24 19.47
N PHE A 26 19.31 -12.27 20.40
CA PHE A 26 19.07 -13.45 21.25
C PHE A 26 17.61 -13.95 21.36
N GLY A 27 16.67 -13.47 20.54
CA GLY A 27 15.26 -13.90 20.61
C GLY A 27 14.73 -14.52 19.31
N LEU A 28 14.31 -15.79 19.38
CA LEU A 28 13.55 -16.53 18.36
C LEU A 28 12.26 -15.77 17.94
N LEU A 29 12.09 -15.47 16.64
CA LEU A 29 10.83 -15.40 15.86
C LEU A 29 11.11 -14.94 14.41
N PRO A 30 10.37 -15.39 13.38
CA PRO A 30 10.69 -15.13 11.98
C PRO A 30 9.92 -13.91 11.45
N TYR A 31 10.56 -12.74 11.40
CA TYR A 31 10.06 -11.61 10.61
C TYR A 31 11.21 -10.92 9.88
N PHE A 32 11.08 -10.80 8.56
CA PHE A 32 11.97 -10.06 7.69
C PHE A 32 11.94 -8.56 8.05
N PHE A 33 13.00 -8.06 8.69
CA PHE A 33 13.29 -6.63 8.76
C PHE A 33 14.62 -6.36 8.05
N THR A 34 14.57 -5.60 6.95
CA THR A 34 15.72 -4.99 6.32
C THR A 34 16.27 -3.88 7.22
N THR A 35 17.14 -4.24 8.16
CA THR A 35 17.86 -3.24 8.97
C THR A 35 19.17 -2.88 8.28
N THR A 36 19.31 -1.62 7.86
CA THR A 36 20.56 -1.08 7.30
C THR A 36 21.65 -1.06 8.37
N VAL A 37 22.58 -2.02 8.33
CA VAL A 37 23.76 -2.02 9.21
C VAL A 37 24.83 -1.12 8.59
N THR A 38 25.11 0.02 9.22
CA THR A 38 26.27 0.85 8.86
C THR A 38 27.54 0.25 9.46
N ILE A 39 28.30 -0.48 8.64
CA ILE A 39 29.59 -1.06 9.04
C ILE A 39 30.69 -0.01 8.82
N PHE A 40 31.33 0.46 9.90
CA PHE A 40 32.60 1.19 9.79
C PHE A 40 33.75 0.19 9.77
N CYS A 41 34.37 -0.01 8.61
CA CYS A 41 35.57 -0.83 8.46
C CYS A 41 36.80 0.05 8.65
N ASN A 42 37.59 -0.19 9.71
CA ASN A 42 38.88 0.48 9.90
C ASN A 42 40.00 -0.55 9.65
N ILE A 43 40.60 -0.51 8.47
CA ILE A 43 41.70 -1.40 8.09
C ILE A 43 43.02 -0.70 8.41
N ARG A 44 43.78 -1.19 9.39
CA ARG A 44 45.19 -0.82 9.57
C ARG A 44 46.08 -1.85 8.89
N SER A 45 46.82 -1.42 7.88
CA SER A 45 47.95 -2.16 7.31
C SER A 45 49.26 -1.60 7.86
N SER A 46 50.13 -2.47 8.34
CA SER A 46 51.46 -2.15 8.86
C SER A 46 52.53 -2.54 7.82
N SER A 47 52.91 -1.61 6.93
CA SER A 47 54.27 -1.54 6.36
C SER A 47 54.42 -0.39 5.34
N SER A 48 55.36 0.53 5.65
CA SER A 48 56.20 1.36 4.76
C SER A 48 55.59 2.35 3.74
N SER A 49 55.64 3.63 4.14
CA SER A 49 56.19 4.80 3.41
C SER A 49 55.90 5.02 1.92
N LEU A 50 54.99 5.97 1.60
CA LEU A 50 55.25 7.15 0.74
C LEU A 50 54.06 8.13 0.84
N ARG A 51 54.32 9.45 0.81
CA ARG A 51 53.32 10.53 0.99
C ARG A 51 53.06 11.31 -0.33
N LEU A 52 51.75 11.54 -0.58
CA LEU A 52 51.06 12.59 -1.37
C LEU A 52 51.01 12.48 -2.92
N PRO A 53 50.05 13.14 -3.62
CA PRO A 53 48.60 13.26 -3.37
C PRO A 53 47.76 13.02 -4.66
N LEU A 54 46.60 12.35 -4.62
CA LEU A 54 45.66 12.36 -5.76
C LEU A 54 44.20 12.45 -5.30
N SER A 55 43.44 13.20 -6.11
CA SER A 55 42.25 13.99 -5.80
C SER A 55 40.93 13.21 -5.77
N LEU A 56 39.90 13.87 -5.20
CA LEU A 56 38.50 13.47 -5.19
C LEU A 56 38.00 13.01 -6.58
N SER A 57 37.82 11.71 -6.80
CA SER A 57 36.99 11.21 -7.92
C SER A 57 36.49 9.76 -7.84
N LEU A 58 36.83 8.96 -6.82
CA LEU A 58 36.46 7.52 -6.79
C LEU A 58 35.34 7.11 -5.81
N ALA A 59 34.65 8.07 -5.18
CA ALA A 59 33.48 7.79 -4.34
C ALA A 59 32.12 7.90 -5.06
N ARG A 60 32.09 8.14 -6.39
CA ARG A 60 30.86 8.20 -7.20
C ARG A 60 30.60 6.95 -8.05
N ALA A 61 31.45 5.93 -7.99
CA ALA A 61 31.35 4.74 -8.84
C ALA A 61 30.57 3.55 -8.21
N CYS A 62 30.28 3.55 -6.91
CA CYS A 62 29.60 2.40 -6.26
C CYS A 62 28.09 2.58 -6.00
N VAL A 63 27.49 3.74 -6.27
CA VAL A 63 26.05 3.98 -6.01
C VAL A 63 25.21 4.11 -7.29
N ARG A 64 25.82 3.96 -8.48
CA ARG A 64 25.12 4.12 -9.78
C ARG A 64 24.87 2.83 -10.57
N ALA A 65 24.85 1.68 -9.90
CA ALA A 65 24.69 0.37 -10.55
C ALA A 65 23.29 -0.28 -10.44
N TYR A 66 22.27 0.40 -9.87
CA TYR A 66 20.94 -0.21 -9.72
C TYR A 66 19.76 0.56 -10.32
N SER A 67 20.02 1.56 -11.16
CA SER A 67 18.95 2.35 -11.76
C SER A 67 19.33 2.85 -13.16
N LEU A 68 19.40 1.92 -14.12
CA LEU A 68 19.27 2.21 -15.55
C LEU A 68 19.21 0.91 -16.36
N ARG A 69 18.00 0.41 -16.64
CA ARG A 69 17.73 -0.44 -17.82
C ARG A 69 16.24 -0.48 -18.16
N ALA A 70 15.75 0.61 -18.76
CA ALA A 70 14.66 0.56 -19.72
C ALA A 70 14.64 1.85 -20.56
N ARG A 71 15.17 1.74 -21.80
CA ARG A 71 14.94 2.53 -23.02
C ARG A 71 16.23 3.04 -23.68
N CYS A 72 16.62 2.39 -24.78
CA CYS A 72 16.75 3.02 -26.10
C CYS A 72 17.15 1.95 -27.14
N ALA A 73 16.42 1.93 -28.25
CA ALA A 73 16.64 1.09 -29.40
C ALA A 73 17.57 1.76 -30.43
N LEU A 74 18.16 0.92 -31.29
CA LEU A 74 18.70 1.18 -32.64
C LEU A 74 19.93 2.08 -32.81
N SER A 75 21.05 1.45 -33.20
CA SER A 75 21.77 1.67 -34.48
C SER A 75 23.24 1.25 -34.32
N VAL A 76 23.74 0.35 -35.19
CA VAL A 76 24.84 0.59 -36.14
C VAL A 76 25.08 -0.69 -36.96
N ALA A 77 25.19 -0.47 -38.26
CA ALA A 77 25.39 -1.40 -39.36
C ALA A 77 26.77 -2.10 -39.36
N GLY A 78 26.86 -3.22 -40.08
CA GLY A 78 28.13 -3.86 -40.42
C GLY A 78 27.95 -5.17 -41.20
N SER A 79 27.97 -5.07 -42.53
CA SER A 79 28.01 -6.11 -43.57
C SER A 79 28.57 -7.48 -43.21
N SER A 80 27.94 -8.56 -43.73
CA SER A 80 28.60 -9.57 -44.58
C SER A 80 27.61 -10.58 -45.21
N ARG A 81 27.47 -10.45 -46.53
CA ARG A 81 27.29 -11.43 -47.63
C ARG A 81 26.54 -12.77 -47.41
N GLN A 82 25.64 -12.97 -48.38
CA GLN A 82 24.97 -14.19 -48.84
C GLN A 82 25.84 -15.47 -48.80
N LEU A 83 25.20 -16.57 -48.40
CA LEU A 83 25.34 -17.88 -49.05
C LEU A 83 24.04 -18.68 -48.91
N SER A 84 23.62 -19.22 -50.03
CA SER A 84 22.35 -19.88 -50.31
C SER A 84 22.38 -21.39 -50.06
N LYS A 85 21.20 -21.94 -49.73
CA LYS A 85 20.70 -23.31 -50.02
C LYS A 85 21.49 -24.50 -49.45
N GLN A 86 20.88 -25.21 -48.50
CA GLN A 86 20.29 -26.55 -48.76
C GLN A 86 19.47 -27.00 -47.55
N GLY A 87 18.27 -27.51 -47.83
CA GLY A 87 17.30 -27.92 -46.82
C GLY A 87 17.63 -29.26 -46.17
N LYS A 88 17.21 -29.37 -44.91
CA LYS A 88 16.69 -30.61 -44.33
C LYS A 88 15.67 -30.24 -43.27
N GLN A 89 14.41 -30.49 -43.62
CA GLN A 89 13.26 -30.46 -42.74
C GLN A 89 13.39 -31.66 -41.80
N ILE A 90 13.61 -31.42 -40.51
CA ILE A 90 13.25 -32.35 -39.44
C ILE A 90 12.54 -31.51 -38.37
N SER A 91 11.28 -31.85 -38.18
CA SER A 91 10.39 -31.35 -37.14
C SER A 91 10.95 -31.63 -35.75
N ALA A 92 11.16 -30.58 -34.96
CA ALA A 92 11.42 -30.66 -33.53
C ALA A 92 10.13 -30.30 -32.77
N PRO A 93 9.70 -31.11 -31.77
CA PRO A 93 8.66 -30.68 -30.84
C PRO A 93 9.24 -29.65 -29.86
N LEU A 94 8.55 -28.51 -29.72
CA LEU A 94 8.72 -27.57 -28.62
C LEU A 94 8.42 -28.28 -27.30
N CYS A 95 9.47 -28.57 -26.53
CA CYS A 95 9.36 -29.02 -25.15
C CYS A 95 9.76 -27.87 -24.21
N SER A 96 8.79 -27.43 -23.41
CA SER A 96 8.93 -26.47 -22.31
C SER A 96 9.85 -27.02 -21.22
N SER A 97 11.07 -26.50 -21.13
CA SER A 97 12.05 -26.98 -20.15
C SER A 97 12.01 -26.16 -18.85
N HIS A 98 11.69 -26.88 -17.78
CA HIS A 98 11.85 -26.52 -16.38
C HIS A 98 13.31 -26.18 -16.07
N LYS A 99 13.54 -25.14 -15.27
CA LYS A 99 14.87 -24.76 -14.75
C LYS A 99 15.25 -25.66 -13.56
N TYR A 100 16.25 -26.51 -13.77
CA TYR A 100 16.99 -27.19 -12.71
C TYR A 100 18.07 -26.25 -12.15
N PHE A 101 18.07 -26.06 -10.82
CA PHE A 101 19.18 -25.48 -10.07
C PHE A 101 20.29 -26.52 -9.90
N ALA A 102 21.50 -26.24 -10.39
CA ALA A 102 22.68 -27.05 -10.12
C ALA A 102 23.32 -26.64 -8.78
N PHE A 103 23.32 -27.57 -7.83
CA PHE A 103 24.13 -27.52 -6.60
C PHE A 103 25.60 -27.80 -6.94
N MET A 104 26.50 -26.89 -6.58
CA MET A 104 27.94 -27.18 -6.48
C MET A 104 28.30 -27.34 -5.01
N LYS A 105 28.59 -28.59 -4.61
CA LYS A 105 29.13 -28.97 -3.30
C LYS A 105 30.62 -28.62 -3.24
N LEU A 106 31.05 -27.95 -2.17
CA LEU A 106 32.44 -27.97 -1.68
C LEU A 106 32.44 -28.68 -0.31
N PRO A 107 33.41 -29.56 -0.01
CA PRO A 107 33.40 -30.34 1.22
C PRO A 107 33.96 -29.55 2.41
N LEU A 108 33.18 -29.45 3.49
CA LEU A 108 33.66 -29.04 4.80
C LEU A 108 34.29 -30.27 5.48
N THR A 109 35.59 -30.20 5.76
CA THR A 109 36.27 -31.09 6.71
C THR A 109 36.41 -30.38 8.06
N ASN A 110 36.35 -31.20 9.11
CA ASN A 110 36.24 -30.85 10.53
C ASN A 110 37.25 -29.81 11.04
N ALA A 111 36.76 -28.77 11.74
CA ALA A 111 37.53 -28.11 12.79
C ALA A 111 36.58 -27.49 13.83
N SER A 112 36.62 -28.04 15.04
CA SER A 112 35.94 -27.56 16.24
C SER A 112 36.39 -26.14 16.64
N TRP A 113 35.46 -25.21 16.83
CA TRP A 113 35.73 -23.90 17.42
C TRP A 113 34.81 -23.67 18.63
N LYS A 114 35.39 -23.44 19.81
CA LYS A 114 34.71 -22.96 21.02
C LYS A 114 35.03 -21.46 21.20
N PRO A 115 34.05 -20.56 21.35
CA PRO A 115 34.34 -19.19 21.73
C PRO A 115 34.58 -19.09 23.24
N LYS A 116 35.71 -18.47 23.63
CA LYS A 116 35.92 -17.96 25.01
C LYS A 116 35.45 -16.51 25.06
N LEU A 117 34.38 -16.25 25.79
CA LEU A 117 33.97 -14.89 26.17
C LEU A 117 34.79 -14.43 27.38
N ASN A 118 35.35 -13.22 27.29
CA ASN A 118 35.90 -12.51 28.44
C ASN A 118 35.24 -11.13 28.48
N VAL A 119 34.46 -10.86 29.53
CA VAL A 119 33.72 -9.61 29.71
C VAL A 119 34.34 -8.89 30.90
N SER A 120 34.97 -7.74 30.65
CA SER A 120 35.43 -6.82 31.69
C SER A 120 34.52 -5.60 31.75
N LEU A 121 33.87 -5.39 32.89
CA LEU A 121 32.95 -4.28 33.14
C LEU A 121 33.73 -3.11 33.75
N LEU A 122 33.95 -2.03 32.97
CA LEU A 122 34.53 -0.79 33.49
C LEU A 122 33.39 0.19 33.85
N LEU A 123 33.15 0.39 35.15
CA LEU A 123 32.19 1.36 35.67
C LEU A 123 32.86 2.74 35.77
N ILE A 124 32.51 3.66 34.87
CA ILE A 124 32.89 5.08 34.98
C ILE A 124 31.70 5.84 35.55
N ARG A 125 31.86 6.39 36.76
CA ARG A 125 30.89 7.30 37.40
C ARG A 125 31.02 8.72 36.83
N PRO A 126 29.94 9.40 36.40
CA PRO A 126 30.01 10.83 36.18
C PRO A 126 29.76 11.59 37.50
N SER A 127 30.66 12.51 37.81
CA SER A 127 30.56 13.50 38.89
C SER A 127 29.56 14.60 38.54
N LEU A 128 28.64 14.90 39.47
CA LEU A 128 27.70 16.03 39.42
C LEU A 128 28.42 17.39 39.48
N PRO A 129 28.03 18.38 38.65
CA PRO A 129 28.25 19.79 38.97
C PRO A 129 27.08 20.38 39.76
N ALA A 130 27.43 21.34 40.60
CA ALA A 130 26.64 21.95 41.66
C ALA A 130 25.40 22.75 41.20
N LEU A 131 24.47 22.88 42.15
CA LEU A 131 23.29 23.76 42.12
C LEU A 131 23.62 25.15 41.57
N MET A 132 22.93 25.54 40.48
CA MET A 132 22.82 26.93 40.07
C MET A 132 21.35 27.35 40.15
N ARG A 133 21.10 28.36 41.00
CA ARG A 133 19.81 28.95 41.32
C ARG A 133 19.07 29.42 40.07
N TRP A 134 17.79 29.06 39.96
CA TRP A 134 16.90 29.64 38.97
C TRP A 134 16.40 31.01 39.46
N ALA A 135 16.70 32.07 38.71
CA ALA A 135 16.01 33.35 38.80
C ALA A 135 14.81 33.33 37.83
N PRO A 136 13.67 33.95 38.17
CA PRO A 136 12.49 33.94 37.29
C PRO A 136 12.71 34.96 36.16
N MET A 137 12.83 34.49 34.92
CA MET A 137 12.75 35.37 33.76
C MET A 137 11.33 35.38 33.22
N ALA A 138 10.80 36.60 33.12
CA ALA A 138 9.47 36.95 32.69
C ALA A 138 9.10 36.31 31.35
N ALA A 139 7.85 35.85 31.26
CA ALA A 139 7.22 35.43 30.02
C ALA A 139 7.13 36.62 29.06
N GLY A 140 8.04 36.67 28.09
CA GLY A 140 7.81 37.43 26.86
C GLY A 140 6.67 36.77 26.06
N PRO A 141 5.93 37.52 25.23
CA PRO A 141 4.91 36.95 24.39
C PRO A 141 5.56 35.91 23.48
N SER A 142 5.16 34.64 23.64
CA SER A 142 5.52 33.59 22.72
C SER A 142 4.94 33.96 21.36
N LEU A 143 5.77 34.50 20.47
CA LEU A 143 5.54 34.44 19.04
C LEU A 143 5.67 32.97 18.64
N VAL A 144 4.61 32.20 18.88
CA VAL A 144 4.42 30.89 18.27
C VAL A 144 4.32 31.21 16.78
N PRO A 145 5.28 30.82 15.93
CA PRO A 145 5.05 30.90 14.49
C PRO A 145 3.79 30.08 14.25
N SER A 146 2.81 30.63 13.54
CA SER A 146 1.68 29.83 13.08
C SER A 146 2.26 28.60 12.38
N ARG A 147 2.18 27.44 13.05
CA ARG A 147 2.65 26.20 12.43
C ARG A 147 1.78 26.04 11.19
N ARG A 148 2.38 26.14 10.00
CA ARG A 148 1.70 25.74 8.77
C ARG A 148 1.19 24.32 9.00
N ARG A 149 -0.11 24.11 8.85
CA ARG A 149 -0.72 22.78 8.97
C ARG A 149 -0.09 21.88 7.91
N ASP A 150 0.16 20.63 8.26
CA ASP A 150 0.74 19.68 7.32
C ASP A 150 -0.22 19.44 6.14
N LYS A 151 0.36 19.32 4.94
CA LYS A 151 -0.40 19.16 3.70
C LYS A 151 -0.78 17.70 3.46
N VAL A 152 -2.05 17.46 3.15
CA VAL A 152 -2.60 16.13 2.84
C VAL A 152 -3.46 16.21 1.59
N VAL A 153 -3.25 15.29 0.64
CA VAL A 153 -4.16 15.12 -0.51
C VAL A 153 -5.17 14.03 -0.18
N VAL A 154 -6.43 14.26 -0.54
CA VAL A 154 -7.54 13.33 -0.28
C VAL A 154 -8.25 13.04 -1.57
N ILE A 155 -8.28 11.77 -1.99
CA ILE A 155 -8.97 11.29 -3.20
C ILE A 155 -10.26 10.59 -2.79
N MET A 156 -11.38 11.22 -3.12
CA MET A 156 -12.73 10.82 -2.76
C MET A 156 -13.54 10.45 -4.00
N GLY A 157 -14.63 9.71 -3.79
CA GLY A 157 -15.51 9.25 -4.87
C GLY A 157 -16.20 7.93 -4.53
N ALA A 158 -17.29 7.64 -5.25
CA ALA A 158 -18.04 6.39 -5.09
C ALA A 158 -17.17 5.16 -5.39
N THR A 159 -17.54 3.99 -4.87
CA THR A 159 -16.92 2.72 -5.27
C THR A 159 -16.93 2.58 -6.79
N GLY A 160 -15.85 2.05 -7.37
CA GLY A 160 -15.71 1.91 -8.82
C GLY A 160 -15.31 3.19 -9.59
N SER A 161 -15.15 4.36 -8.94
CA SER A 161 -14.84 5.61 -9.66
C SER A 161 -13.39 5.78 -10.15
N GLY A 162 -12.50 4.80 -9.93
CA GLY A 162 -11.09 4.90 -10.36
C GLY A 162 -10.14 5.61 -9.37
N LYS A 163 -10.52 5.76 -8.10
CA LYS A 163 -9.68 6.42 -7.08
C LYS A 163 -8.27 5.82 -6.94
N SER A 164 -8.16 4.49 -6.90
CA SER A 164 -6.89 3.80 -6.76
C SER A 164 -5.98 4.09 -7.96
N GLN A 165 -6.52 4.05 -9.17
CA GLN A 165 -5.79 4.41 -10.38
C GLN A 165 -5.23 5.83 -10.29
N LEU A 166 -6.07 6.81 -9.94
CA LEU A 166 -5.63 8.20 -9.80
C LEU A 166 -4.53 8.35 -8.74
N SER A 167 -4.61 7.61 -7.63
CA SER A 167 -3.61 7.67 -6.57
C SER A 167 -2.24 7.16 -7.01
N ILE A 168 -2.22 6.08 -7.80
CA ILE A 168 -0.99 5.53 -8.38
C ILE A 168 -0.43 6.50 -9.42
N ASP A 169 -1.28 7.01 -10.32
CA ASP A 169 -0.86 7.94 -11.35
C ASP A 169 -0.23 9.20 -10.75
N LEU A 170 -0.84 9.77 -9.69
CA LEU A 170 -0.28 10.91 -8.96
C LEU A 170 1.03 10.55 -8.26
N ALA A 171 1.20 9.33 -7.76
CA ALA A 171 2.45 8.89 -7.15
C ALA A 171 3.62 8.80 -8.13
N THR A 172 3.36 8.72 -9.43
CA THR A 172 4.40 8.85 -10.47
C THR A 172 4.87 10.29 -10.67
N LEU A 173 4.05 11.27 -10.29
CA LEU A 173 4.30 12.70 -10.47
C LEU A 173 4.78 13.38 -9.19
N PHE A 174 4.35 12.89 -8.03
CA PHE A 174 4.66 13.44 -6.72
C PHE A 174 5.16 12.32 -5.80
N PRO A 175 6.30 12.49 -5.10
CA PRO A 175 6.79 11.51 -4.13
C PRO A 175 5.76 11.39 -2.99
N SER A 176 4.97 10.33 -3.03
CA SER A 176 3.79 10.18 -2.19
C SER A 176 3.59 8.75 -1.72
N GLU A 177 2.88 8.62 -0.61
CA GLU A 177 2.51 7.34 -0.02
C GLU A 177 0.99 7.32 0.20
N ILE A 178 0.36 6.19 -0.10
CA ILE A 178 -1.10 6.05 -0.11
C ILE A 178 -1.58 5.54 1.25
N ILE A 179 -2.63 6.15 1.78
CA ILE A 179 -3.32 5.73 3.00
C ILE A 179 -4.72 5.27 2.60
N ASN A 180 -5.00 3.96 2.73
CA ASN A 180 -6.34 3.44 2.48
C ASN A 180 -7.33 3.97 3.53
N SER A 181 -8.47 4.45 3.06
CA SER A 181 -9.61 4.88 3.88
C SER A 181 -10.90 4.15 3.51
N ASP A 182 -10.81 2.99 2.85
CA ASP A 182 -11.93 2.06 2.75
C ASP A 182 -11.95 1.10 3.94
N LYS A 183 -13.05 1.16 4.71
CA LYS A 183 -13.23 0.39 5.95
C LYS A 183 -13.24 -1.13 5.76
N MET A 184 -13.52 -1.64 4.56
CA MET A 184 -13.46 -3.08 4.30
C MET A 184 -12.07 -3.51 3.87
N GLN A 185 -11.33 -2.61 3.19
CA GLN A 185 -9.97 -2.90 2.71
C GLN A 185 -8.91 -2.87 3.81
N VAL A 186 -9.22 -2.35 5.01
CA VAL A 186 -8.29 -2.41 6.16
C VAL A 186 -8.04 -3.83 6.64
N TYR A 187 -9.00 -4.75 6.46
CA TYR A 187 -8.88 -6.12 6.94
C TYR A 187 -8.06 -7.00 6.00
N SER A 188 -7.28 -7.91 6.58
CA SER A 188 -6.60 -8.97 5.83
C SER A 188 -7.60 -10.00 5.28
N GLY A 189 -7.34 -10.52 4.09
CA GLY A 189 -8.20 -11.50 3.41
C GLY A 189 -9.36 -10.85 2.65
N LEU A 190 -10.10 -11.69 1.91
CA LEU A 190 -11.17 -11.25 1.00
C LEU A 190 -10.72 -10.15 0.02
N ASP A 191 -9.54 -10.30 -0.58
CA ASP A 191 -8.90 -9.28 -1.40
C ASP A 191 -9.68 -9.01 -2.69
N ILE A 192 -10.25 -10.05 -3.30
CA ILE A 192 -11.11 -9.91 -4.49
C ILE A 192 -12.44 -9.28 -4.07
N THR A 193 -13.12 -9.86 -3.08
CA THR A 193 -14.43 -9.41 -2.58
C THR A 193 -14.41 -7.96 -2.12
N THR A 194 -13.32 -7.52 -1.45
CA THR A 194 -13.15 -6.13 -1.00
C THR A 194 -12.48 -5.22 -2.04
N ASN A 195 -12.21 -5.74 -3.24
CA ASN A 195 -11.64 -5.01 -4.38
C ASN A 195 -10.35 -4.26 -4.01
N LYS A 196 -9.43 -4.93 -3.28
CA LYS A 196 -8.11 -4.36 -2.96
C LYS A 196 -7.28 -4.27 -4.24
N ILE A 197 -6.47 -3.22 -4.35
CA ILE A 197 -5.50 -3.13 -5.45
C ILE A 197 -4.41 -4.20 -5.28
N PRO A 198 -4.18 -5.08 -6.26
CA PRO A 198 -3.12 -6.08 -6.20
C PRO A 198 -1.74 -5.45 -6.04
N PRO A 199 -0.79 -6.06 -5.29
CA PRO A 199 0.55 -5.50 -5.11
C PRO A 199 1.29 -5.14 -6.41
N GLU A 200 1.11 -5.93 -7.46
CA GLU A 200 1.66 -5.73 -8.80
C GLU A 200 1.16 -4.44 -9.47
N ASP A 201 -0.09 -4.08 -9.23
CA ASP A 201 -0.74 -2.87 -9.77
C ASP A 201 -0.45 -1.63 -8.93
N ARG A 202 0.27 -1.78 -7.81
CA ARG A 202 0.74 -0.64 -6.99
C ARG A 202 2.04 -0.03 -7.53
N PHE A 203 2.72 -0.69 -8.46
CA PHE A 203 3.98 -0.23 -9.07
C PHE A 203 5.04 0.24 -8.05
N GLY A 204 5.10 -0.42 -6.89
CA GLY A 204 6.04 -0.09 -5.82
C GLY A 204 5.66 1.10 -4.94
N VAL A 205 4.50 1.74 -5.17
CA VAL A 205 3.99 2.83 -4.34
C VAL A 205 3.62 2.28 -2.96
N PRO A 206 4.18 2.83 -1.85
CA PRO A 206 3.82 2.39 -0.51
C PRO A 206 2.33 2.61 -0.21
N HIS A 207 1.69 1.58 0.34
CA HIS A 207 0.30 1.64 0.80
C HIS A 207 0.22 1.31 2.30
N HIS A 208 -0.54 2.12 3.03
CA HIS A 208 -0.79 1.98 4.46
C HIS A 208 -2.26 1.65 4.71
N LEU A 209 -2.53 0.98 5.83
CA LEU A 209 -3.88 0.63 6.29
C LEU A 209 -4.69 -0.19 5.28
N ILE A 210 -4.03 -1.03 4.47
CA ILE A 210 -4.65 -1.97 3.54
C ILE A 210 -4.24 -3.39 3.93
N GLY A 211 -5.21 -4.24 4.24
CA GLY A 211 -4.95 -5.62 4.67
C GLY A 211 -4.17 -5.75 5.99
N SER A 212 -4.17 -4.71 6.84
CA SER A 212 -3.33 -4.63 8.05
C SER A 212 -4.06 -4.98 9.34
N VAL A 213 -5.38 -5.16 9.30
CA VAL A 213 -6.22 -5.47 10.48
C VAL A 213 -6.68 -6.92 10.42
N ASP A 214 -6.51 -7.66 11.51
CA ASP A 214 -7.04 -9.01 11.63
C ASP A 214 -8.57 -8.97 11.72
N PRO A 215 -9.32 -9.64 10.83
CA PRO A 215 -10.78 -9.69 10.90
C PRO A 215 -11.32 -10.33 12.18
N GLU A 216 -10.56 -11.21 12.83
CA GLU A 216 -10.96 -11.87 14.07
C GLU A 216 -10.80 -10.96 15.31
N ALA A 217 -10.08 -9.83 15.17
CA ALA A 217 -9.93 -8.84 16.24
C ALA A 217 -11.19 -7.96 16.46
N GLY A 218 -12.20 -8.10 15.60
CA GLY A 218 -13.48 -7.39 15.72
C GLY A 218 -13.61 -6.16 14.82
N GLU A 219 -14.48 -5.22 15.21
CA GLU A 219 -14.74 -4.01 14.41
C GLU A 219 -13.60 -3.00 14.54
N PHE A 220 -12.99 -2.66 13.41
CA PHE A 220 -12.10 -1.52 13.26
C PHE A 220 -12.90 -0.21 13.15
N THR A 221 -12.87 0.60 14.21
CA THR A 221 -13.75 1.76 14.36
C THR A 221 -13.18 3.02 13.69
N PRO A 222 -14.01 4.06 13.46
CA PRO A 222 -13.50 5.36 13.02
C PRO A 222 -12.49 5.98 13.99
N TYR A 223 -12.61 5.70 15.29
CA TYR A 223 -11.66 6.17 16.30
C TYR A 223 -10.29 5.53 16.11
N ASP A 224 -10.24 4.21 15.90
CA ASP A 224 -8.99 3.47 15.61
C ASP A 224 -8.35 4.00 14.33
N PHE A 225 -9.17 4.24 13.30
CA PHE A 225 -8.70 4.81 12.04
C PHE A 225 -8.09 6.20 12.21
N ARG A 226 -8.67 7.09 13.03
CA ARG A 226 -8.08 8.41 13.29
C ARG A 226 -6.73 8.28 13.96
N ALA A 227 -6.62 7.48 15.03
CA ALA A 227 -5.38 7.33 15.77
C ALA A 227 -4.26 6.77 14.88
N LEU A 228 -4.52 5.67 14.17
CA LEU A 228 -3.53 5.06 13.27
C LEU A 228 -3.25 5.92 12.04
N GLY A 229 -4.28 6.52 11.44
CA GLY A 229 -4.16 7.37 10.25
C GLY A 229 -3.31 8.62 10.53
N GLN A 230 -3.46 9.26 11.69
CA GLN A 230 -2.62 10.39 12.08
C GLN A 230 -1.15 9.98 12.26
N SER A 231 -0.91 8.85 12.93
CA SER A 231 0.45 8.32 13.09
C SER A 231 1.12 7.97 11.74
N VAL A 232 0.36 7.40 10.81
CA VAL A 232 0.82 7.12 9.45
C VAL A 232 1.15 8.41 8.70
N ILE A 233 0.28 9.43 8.77
CA ILE A 233 0.50 10.75 8.15
C ILE A 233 1.81 11.36 8.68
N GLU A 234 2.00 11.41 10.00
CA GLU A 234 3.22 11.91 10.63
C GLU A 234 4.47 11.15 10.14
N GLY A 235 4.37 9.83 10.05
CA GLY A 235 5.44 8.99 9.52
C GLY A 235 5.80 9.32 8.07
N ILE A 236 4.81 9.48 7.19
CA ILE A 236 5.00 9.81 5.77
C ILE A 236 5.66 11.20 5.64
N ILE A 237 5.16 12.20 6.38
CA ILE A 237 5.72 13.55 6.38
C ILE A 237 7.16 13.55 6.88
N SER A 238 7.49 12.77 7.92
CA SER A 238 8.85 12.65 8.43
C SER A 238 9.85 12.10 7.41
N ARG A 239 9.36 11.35 6.40
CA ARG A 239 10.14 10.85 5.25
C ARG A 239 10.16 11.81 4.06
N LEU A 240 9.60 13.01 4.21
CA LEU A 240 9.47 14.03 3.16
C LEU A 240 8.63 13.58 1.96
N ASN A 241 7.68 12.67 2.20
CA ASN A 241 6.70 12.24 1.20
C ASN A 241 5.34 12.91 1.45
N LEU A 242 4.53 13.01 0.40
CA LEU A 242 3.16 13.52 0.46
C LEU A 242 2.18 12.42 0.91
N PRO A 243 1.44 12.60 2.02
CA PRO A 243 0.36 11.70 2.39
C PRO A 243 -0.84 11.86 1.44
N VAL A 244 -1.27 10.75 0.84
CA VAL A 244 -2.45 10.71 -0.05
C VAL A 244 -3.49 9.75 0.53
N VAL A 245 -4.57 10.29 1.10
CA VAL A 245 -5.68 9.49 1.65
C VAL A 245 -6.63 9.11 0.51
N VAL A 246 -6.91 7.82 0.35
CA VAL A 246 -7.70 7.28 -0.79
C VAL A 246 -8.74 6.31 -0.28
N GLY A 247 -10.01 6.48 -0.65
CA GLY A 247 -11.04 5.51 -0.26
C GLY A 247 -12.46 6.01 -0.37
N GLY A 248 -13.41 5.11 -0.11
CA GLY A 248 -14.86 5.38 -0.21
C GLY A 248 -15.58 5.51 1.12
N SER A 249 -14.91 5.31 2.26
CA SER A 249 -15.56 5.42 3.57
C SER A 249 -15.49 6.86 4.08
N ASN A 250 -16.48 7.67 3.69
CA ASN A 250 -16.59 9.07 4.10
C ASN A 250 -16.56 9.26 5.63
N SER A 251 -16.99 8.25 6.41
CA SER A 251 -16.86 8.25 7.88
C SER A 251 -15.41 8.25 8.35
N PHE A 252 -14.53 7.46 7.71
CA PHE A 252 -13.11 7.41 8.03
C PHE A 252 -12.41 8.69 7.61
N ILE A 253 -12.69 9.18 6.39
CA ILE A 253 -12.15 10.43 5.88
C ILE A 253 -12.55 11.60 6.80
N TYR A 254 -13.84 11.73 7.13
CA TYR A 254 -14.32 12.77 8.04
C TYR A 254 -13.64 12.67 9.41
N THR A 255 -13.60 11.46 9.99
CA THR A 255 -13.04 11.25 11.32
C THR A 255 -11.54 11.47 11.38
N LEU A 256 -10.80 11.27 10.29
CA LEU A 256 -9.37 11.57 10.22
C LEU A 256 -9.08 13.08 10.13
N LEU A 257 -9.91 13.81 9.37
CA LEU A 257 -9.61 15.18 8.97
C LEU A 257 -10.32 16.25 9.80
N ALA A 258 -11.50 15.98 10.35
CA ALA A 258 -12.25 16.96 11.14
C ALA A 258 -11.48 17.36 12.41
N GLU A 259 -11.42 18.66 12.70
CA GLU A 259 -10.76 19.18 13.91
C GLU A 259 -11.46 18.67 15.18
N ARG A 260 -12.79 18.72 15.20
CA ARG A 260 -13.62 18.17 16.27
C ARG A 260 -14.32 16.89 15.82
N PHE A 261 -14.03 15.79 16.51
CA PHE A 261 -14.69 14.50 16.30
C PHE A 261 -15.33 14.01 17.59
N HIS A 262 -16.61 13.63 17.51
CA HIS A 262 -17.35 13.03 18.62
C HIS A 262 -17.69 11.57 18.27
N PRO A 263 -17.10 10.57 18.95
CA PRO A 263 -17.27 9.15 18.62
C PRO A 263 -18.71 8.64 18.60
N GLY A 264 -19.64 9.31 19.30
CA GLY A 264 -21.06 8.95 19.35
C GLY A 264 -21.96 9.64 18.31
N LEU A 265 -21.42 10.53 17.47
CA LEU A 265 -22.21 11.31 16.51
C LEU A 265 -21.96 10.85 15.08
N ASP A 266 -22.97 10.25 14.45
CA ASP A 266 -22.93 10.02 13.00
C ASP A 266 -23.33 11.29 12.24
N VAL A 267 -22.33 12.01 11.73
CA VAL A 267 -22.54 13.22 10.93
C VAL A 267 -23.24 12.95 9.60
N PHE A 268 -23.33 11.69 9.18
CA PHE A 268 -24.07 11.27 7.99
C PHE A 268 -25.48 10.74 8.32
N GLY A 269 -25.85 10.67 9.60
CA GLY A 269 -27.14 10.17 10.10
C GLY A 269 -28.29 11.19 10.09
N GLY A 270 -28.16 12.32 9.39
CA GLY A 270 -29.23 13.29 9.20
C GLY A 270 -29.14 14.54 10.08
N SER A 271 -28.87 14.40 11.38
CA SER A 271 -28.91 15.51 12.36
C SER A 271 -27.56 16.18 12.65
N GLY A 272 -26.43 15.57 12.28
CA GLY A 272 -25.10 16.10 12.58
C GLY A 272 -24.65 17.20 11.61
N SER A 273 -24.07 18.27 12.14
CA SER A 273 -23.39 19.29 11.33
C SER A 273 -21.99 18.80 10.94
N VAL A 274 -21.60 18.99 9.69
CA VAL A 274 -20.24 18.67 9.21
C VAL A 274 -19.30 19.78 9.69
N SER A 275 -18.17 19.39 10.28
CA SER A 275 -17.12 20.33 10.67
C SER A 275 -16.44 20.90 9.43
N HIS A 276 -16.43 22.22 9.30
CA HIS A 276 -15.65 22.94 8.28
C HIS A 276 -14.15 22.99 8.65
N GLU A 277 -13.84 22.93 9.94
CA GLU A 277 -12.47 22.99 10.46
C GLU A 277 -11.77 21.63 10.30
N LEU A 278 -10.54 21.67 9.77
CA LEU A 278 -9.71 20.51 9.46
C LEU A 278 -8.39 20.53 10.24
N VAL A 279 -7.93 19.36 10.68
CA VAL A 279 -6.63 19.20 11.37
C VAL A 279 -5.45 19.51 10.45
N PHE A 280 -5.59 19.17 9.17
CA PHE A 280 -4.56 19.31 8.13
C PHE A 280 -4.93 20.39 7.12
N ASP A 281 -3.94 20.87 6.37
CA ASP A 281 -4.18 21.61 5.12
C ASP A 281 -4.53 20.59 4.03
N CYS A 282 -5.78 20.58 3.56
CA CYS A 282 -6.29 19.49 2.72
C CYS A 282 -6.58 19.92 1.29
N CYS A 283 -6.10 19.13 0.33
CA CYS A 283 -6.51 19.20 -1.07
C CYS A 283 -7.45 18.03 -1.40
N PHE A 284 -8.74 18.33 -1.58
CA PHE A 284 -9.75 17.33 -1.92
C PHE A 284 -9.93 17.18 -3.43
N LEU A 285 -9.62 15.99 -3.95
CA LEU A 285 -9.93 15.56 -5.31
C LEU A 285 -11.15 14.64 -5.25
N TRP A 286 -12.25 15.02 -5.88
CA TRP A 286 -13.46 14.20 -5.97
C TRP A 286 -13.60 13.65 -7.38
N VAL A 287 -13.33 12.35 -7.55
CA VAL A 287 -13.55 11.64 -8.81
C VAL A 287 -15.03 11.27 -8.92
N ASP A 288 -15.73 11.95 -9.82
CA ASP A 288 -17.17 11.87 -10.04
C ASP A 288 -17.49 11.22 -11.39
N LEU A 289 -18.60 10.49 -11.44
CA LEU A 289 -19.10 9.85 -12.66
C LEU A 289 -20.62 10.02 -12.70
N SER A 290 -21.16 10.18 -13.91
CA SER A 290 -22.61 10.05 -14.10
C SER A 290 -23.09 8.69 -13.61
N PHE A 291 -24.18 8.70 -12.83
CA PHE A 291 -24.65 7.49 -12.18
C PHE A 291 -25.02 6.34 -13.15
N PRO A 292 -25.65 6.58 -14.33
CA PRO A 292 -25.93 5.50 -15.27
C PRO A 292 -24.67 4.75 -15.74
N ILE A 293 -23.61 5.48 -16.08
CA ILE A 293 -22.33 4.88 -16.49
C ILE A 293 -21.66 4.16 -15.32
N LEU A 294 -21.72 4.75 -14.13
CA LEU A 294 -21.20 4.11 -12.92
C LEU A 294 -21.94 2.81 -12.59
N GLU A 295 -23.27 2.79 -12.71
CA GLU A 295 -24.09 1.60 -12.48
C GLU A 295 -23.72 0.47 -13.43
N ASP A 296 -23.63 0.74 -14.73
CA ASP A 296 -23.23 -0.26 -15.73
C ASP A 296 -21.83 -0.81 -15.45
N TYR A 297 -20.88 0.08 -15.13
CA TYR A 297 -19.52 -0.32 -14.78
C TYR A 297 -19.47 -1.17 -13.50
N LEU A 298 -20.23 -0.81 -12.46
CA LEU A 298 -20.27 -1.56 -11.21
C LEU A 298 -20.83 -2.97 -11.39
N ARG A 299 -21.87 -3.11 -12.22
CA ARG A 299 -22.45 -4.42 -12.56
C ARG A 299 -21.43 -5.30 -13.28
N LYS A 300 -20.77 -4.75 -14.30
CA LYS A 300 -19.70 -5.46 -15.03
C LYS A 300 -18.53 -5.81 -14.11
N ARG A 301 -18.13 -4.90 -13.21
CA ARG A 301 -17.04 -5.15 -12.27
C ARG A 301 -17.35 -6.34 -11.34
N VAL A 302 -18.59 -6.49 -10.89
CA VAL A 302 -18.98 -7.67 -10.10
C VAL A 302 -18.81 -8.95 -10.92
N ASP A 303 -19.14 -8.93 -12.22
CA ASP A 303 -18.88 -10.07 -13.10
C ASP A 303 -17.37 -10.34 -13.20
N ASP A 304 -16.55 -9.30 -13.43
CA ASP A 304 -15.09 -9.43 -13.48
C ASP A 304 -14.50 -9.97 -12.15
N MET A 305 -15.08 -9.61 -11.00
CA MET A 305 -14.68 -10.12 -9.68
C MET A 305 -14.98 -11.62 -9.56
N LEU A 306 -16.16 -12.07 -10.03
CA LEU A 306 -16.53 -13.49 -10.03
C LEU A 306 -15.61 -14.29 -10.97
N ASP A 307 -15.34 -13.77 -12.17
CA ASP A 307 -14.39 -14.36 -13.11
C ASP A 307 -12.96 -14.45 -12.55
N SER A 308 -12.61 -13.53 -11.63
CA SER A 308 -11.32 -13.52 -10.93
C SER A 308 -11.26 -14.43 -9.71
N GLY A 309 -12.35 -15.14 -9.37
CA GLY A 309 -12.39 -16.11 -8.27
C GLY A 309 -13.02 -15.61 -6.97
N MET A 310 -13.87 -14.57 -7.01
CA MET A 310 -14.59 -14.08 -5.81
C MET A 310 -15.44 -15.17 -5.16
N PHE A 311 -16.08 -16.04 -5.95
CA PHE A 311 -16.92 -17.11 -5.41
C PHE A 311 -16.08 -18.12 -4.63
N GLU A 312 -14.96 -18.56 -5.20
CA GLU A 312 -14.01 -19.49 -4.60
C GLU A 312 -13.37 -18.90 -3.34
N GLU A 313 -13.04 -17.60 -3.36
CA GLU A 313 -12.56 -16.86 -2.18
C GLU A 313 -13.58 -16.91 -1.03
N LEU A 314 -14.88 -16.74 -1.34
CA LEU A 314 -15.95 -16.82 -0.34
C LEU A 314 -16.23 -18.26 0.11
N VAL A 315 -16.14 -19.25 -0.78
CA VAL A 315 -16.19 -20.67 -0.43
C VAL A 315 -15.11 -21.01 0.58
N GLN A 316 -13.88 -20.55 0.35
CA GLN A 316 -12.78 -20.74 1.30
C GLN A 316 -13.07 -20.02 2.61
N TYR A 317 -13.50 -18.76 2.55
CA TYR A 317 -13.86 -17.98 3.73
C TYR A 317 -14.88 -18.68 4.63
N TYR A 318 -15.95 -19.28 4.10
CA TYR A 318 -16.91 -20.00 4.94
C TYR A 318 -16.45 -21.40 5.38
N ASN A 319 -15.53 -22.04 4.65
CA ASN A 319 -14.97 -23.34 5.02
C ASN A 319 -13.90 -23.25 6.11
N ASP A 320 -13.19 -22.13 6.22
CA ASP A 320 -12.10 -21.95 7.19
C ASP A 320 -12.63 -21.84 8.63
N ASP A 321 -13.85 -21.31 8.81
CA ASP A 321 -14.51 -21.24 10.12
C ASP A 321 -16.04 -21.40 9.98
N PRO A 322 -16.60 -22.57 10.35
CA PRO A 322 -18.03 -22.81 10.38
C PRO A 322 -18.81 -21.89 11.34
N GLY A 323 -18.15 -21.30 12.35
CA GLY A 323 -18.73 -20.31 13.26
C GLY A 323 -19.15 -19.02 12.55
N ARG A 324 -18.70 -18.79 11.31
CA ARG A 324 -19.10 -17.65 10.48
C ARG A 324 -20.58 -17.68 10.04
N PHE A 325 -21.31 -18.76 10.26
CA PHE A 325 -22.77 -18.82 10.08
C PHE A 325 -23.56 -18.35 11.31
N GLU A 326 -22.92 -18.17 12.47
CA GLU A 326 -23.60 -17.77 13.70
C GLU A 326 -24.23 -16.37 13.58
N PRO A 327 -25.50 -16.19 14.02
CA PRO A 327 -26.24 -14.94 13.96
C PRO A 327 -25.77 -13.99 15.07
N VAL A 328 -24.54 -13.53 14.99
CA VAL A 328 -24.07 -12.38 15.77
C VAL A 328 -24.08 -11.18 14.83
N ASN A 329 -24.50 -10.01 15.33
CA ASN A 329 -24.47 -8.74 14.61
C ASN A 329 -23.23 -8.70 13.70
N ARG A 330 -23.44 -8.59 12.38
CA ARG A 330 -22.33 -8.60 11.43
C ARG A 330 -21.38 -7.46 11.80
N THR A 331 -20.17 -7.80 12.21
CA THR A 331 -19.10 -6.87 12.58
C THR A 331 -17.89 -7.07 11.69
N GLY A 332 -17.07 -6.04 11.58
CA GLY A 332 -15.84 -6.02 10.82
C GLY A 332 -16.00 -6.47 9.37
N LEU A 333 -15.11 -7.36 8.93
CA LEU A 333 -15.04 -7.85 7.56
C LEU A 333 -16.33 -8.56 7.09
N ARG A 334 -17.13 -9.13 8.01
CA ARG A 334 -18.41 -9.80 7.69
C ARG A 334 -19.47 -8.84 7.12
N LYS A 335 -19.21 -7.54 7.14
CA LYS A 335 -20.06 -6.50 6.50
C LYS A 335 -19.75 -6.27 5.02
N ALA A 336 -18.70 -6.87 4.47
CA ALA A 336 -18.31 -6.67 3.08
C ALA A 336 -19.41 -7.17 2.12
N ILE A 337 -19.78 -6.35 1.13
CA ILE A 337 -20.72 -6.75 0.07
C ILE A 337 -20.14 -7.97 -0.64
N GLY A 338 -20.94 -9.02 -0.80
CA GLY A 338 -20.53 -10.35 -1.20
C GLY A 338 -20.71 -11.37 -0.08
N VAL A 339 -20.27 -11.02 1.13
CA VAL A 339 -20.30 -11.94 2.27
C VAL A 339 -21.74 -12.24 2.71
N PRO A 340 -22.60 -11.25 3.03
CA PRO A 340 -24.02 -11.45 3.34
C PRO A 340 -24.84 -12.17 2.29
N GLU A 341 -24.58 -11.86 1.02
CA GLU A 341 -25.36 -12.32 -0.12
C GLU A 341 -25.10 -13.81 -0.35
N PHE A 342 -23.83 -14.20 -0.36
CA PHE A 342 -23.47 -15.63 -0.46
C PHE A 342 -23.71 -16.41 0.84
N GLU A 343 -23.71 -15.76 2.01
CA GLU A 343 -24.10 -16.41 3.28
C GLU A 343 -25.45 -17.13 3.16
N ARG A 344 -26.42 -16.46 2.54
CA ARG A 344 -27.79 -16.99 2.36
C ARG A 344 -27.78 -18.23 1.48
N CYS A 345 -27.00 -18.20 0.40
CA CYS A 345 -26.81 -19.35 -0.49
C CYS A 345 -26.17 -20.50 0.29
N PHE A 346 -25.08 -20.25 1.01
CA PHE A 346 -24.31 -21.26 1.74
C PHE A 346 -25.04 -21.86 2.94
N ARG A 347 -25.93 -21.11 3.60
CA ARG A 347 -26.81 -21.68 4.63
C ARG A 347 -27.76 -22.73 4.07
N ARG A 348 -28.26 -22.52 2.84
CA ARG A 348 -29.16 -23.45 2.16
C ARG A 348 -28.39 -24.61 1.53
N TYR A 349 -27.23 -24.31 0.95
CA TYR A 349 -26.36 -25.27 0.27
C TYR A 349 -24.92 -25.10 0.77
N PRO A 350 -24.52 -25.82 1.83
CA PRO A 350 -23.19 -25.71 2.40
C PRO A 350 -22.10 -25.87 1.33
N PRO A 351 -21.10 -24.96 1.32
CA PRO A 351 -20.06 -24.94 0.32
C PRO A 351 -19.12 -26.12 0.51
N ARG A 352 -18.65 -26.70 -0.59
CA ARG A 352 -17.61 -27.73 -0.60
C ARG A 352 -16.31 -27.08 -1.07
N ARG A 353 -15.18 -27.53 -0.55
CA ARG A 353 -13.86 -26.98 -0.96
C ARG A 353 -13.58 -27.09 -2.47
N SER A 354 -14.22 -28.03 -3.15
CA SER A 354 -14.11 -28.22 -4.61
C SER A 354 -15.15 -27.44 -5.41
N ASP A 355 -16.05 -26.70 -4.77
CA ASP A 355 -17.10 -25.97 -5.48
C ASP A 355 -16.48 -24.83 -6.28
N THR A 356 -16.75 -24.83 -7.58
CA THR A 356 -16.52 -23.70 -8.48
C THR A 356 -17.84 -23.22 -9.01
N TRP A 357 -17.95 -21.95 -9.37
CA TRP A 357 -19.22 -21.41 -9.87
C TRP A 357 -19.69 -22.16 -11.14
N ALA A 358 -18.76 -22.59 -12.00
CA ALA A 358 -19.06 -23.35 -13.22
C ALA A 358 -19.56 -24.78 -12.95
N GLY A 359 -19.18 -25.38 -11.83
CA GLY A 359 -19.52 -26.75 -11.45
C GLY A 359 -20.82 -26.92 -10.65
N LEU A 360 -21.56 -25.84 -10.40
CA LEU A 360 -22.77 -25.87 -9.57
C LEU A 360 -23.92 -26.65 -10.23
N ASP A 361 -24.58 -27.50 -9.43
CA ASP A 361 -25.84 -28.13 -9.82
C ASP A 361 -26.96 -27.10 -10.02
N PRO A 362 -28.07 -27.45 -10.72
CA PRO A 362 -29.10 -26.48 -11.08
C PRO A 362 -29.72 -25.73 -9.89
N LEU A 363 -29.88 -26.36 -8.72
CA LEU A 363 -30.50 -25.71 -7.56
C LEU A 363 -29.53 -24.73 -6.90
N ARG A 364 -28.24 -25.10 -6.80
CA ARG A 364 -27.19 -24.21 -6.32
C ARG A 364 -26.96 -23.03 -7.26
N ARG A 365 -27.07 -23.26 -8.57
CA ARG A 365 -26.92 -22.23 -9.60
C ARG A 365 -27.97 -21.12 -9.46
N VAL A 366 -29.23 -21.46 -9.20
CA VAL A 366 -30.28 -20.45 -8.96
C VAL A 366 -29.96 -19.58 -7.74
N ALA A 367 -29.52 -20.19 -6.64
CA ALA A 367 -29.15 -19.44 -5.43
C ALA A 367 -27.89 -18.59 -5.62
N TYR A 368 -26.93 -19.08 -6.42
CA TYR A 368 -25.76 -18.30 -6.85
C TYR A 368 -26.17 -17.07 -7.66
N GLU A 369 -27.00 -17.24 -8.69
CA GLU A 369 -27.47 -16.14 -9.56
C GLU A 369 -28.25 -15.08 -8.75
N GLU A 370 -29.05 -15.51 -7.78
CA GLU A 370 -29.74 -14.61 -6.85
C GLU A 370 -28.76 -13.79 -6.00
N ALA A 371 -27.74 -14.44 -5.41
CA ALA A 371 -26.70 -13.77 -4.64
C ALA A 371 -25.92 -12.76 -5.51
N VAL A 372 -25.56 -13.12 -6.74
CA VAL A 372 -24.87 -12.22 -7.68
C VAL A 372 -25.74 -10.99 -8.01
N ARG A 373 -27.04 -11.18 -8.22
CA ARG A 373 -27.99 -10.08 -8.43
C ARG A 373 -28.03 -9.14 -7.21
N GLU A 374 -28.12 -9.69 -6.00
CA GLU A 374 -28.10 -8.90 -4.76
C GLU A 374 -26.79 -8.11 -4.60
N ILE A 375 -25.63 -8.71 -4.90
CA ILE A 375 -24.32 -8.05 -4.84
C ILE A 375 -24.29 -6.83 -5.76
N LYS A 376 -24.77 -6.98 -7.00
CA LYS A 376 -24.85 -5.87 -7.98
C LYS A 376 -25.74 -4.75 -7.45
N GLU A 377 -26.93 -5.08 -6.94
CA GLU A 377 -27.86 -4.10 -6.38
C GLU A 377 -27.29 -3.37 -5.17
N ASN A 378 -26.73 -4.10 -4.21
CA ASN A 378 -26.14 -3.53 -2.99
C ASN A 378 -24.91 -2.66 -3.29
N THR A 379 -24.11 -3.03 -4.29
CA THR A 379 -22.97 -2.24 -4.77
C THR A 379 -23.44 -0.91 -5.37
N CYS A 380 -24.48 -0.92 -6.20
CA CYS A 380 -25.06 0.30 -6.76
C CYS A 380 -25.69 1.19 -5.67
N GLN A 381 -26.37 0.61 -4.69
CA GLN A 381 -26.90 1.37 -3.56
C GLN A 381 -25.78 1.97 -2.69
N LEU A 382 -24.68 1.25 -2.48
CA LEU A 382 -23.51 1.78 -1.78
C LEU A 382 -22.96 3.01 -2.51
N ALA A 383 -22.83 2.94 -3.84
CA ALA A 383 -22.37 4.06 -4.65
C ALA A 383 -23.28 5.30 -4.50
N LYS A 384 -24.62 5.12 -4.57
CA LYS A 384 -25.58 6.22 -4.32
C LYS A 384 -25.37 6.87 -2.95
N ARG A 385 -25.33 6.05 -1.89
CA ARG A 385 -25.10 6.52 -0.51
C ARG A 385 -23.76 7.23 -0.36
N GLN A 386 -22.71 6.79 -1.06
CA GLN A 386 -21.41 7.46 -1.02
C GLN A 386 -21.46 8.84 -1.69
N ILE A 387 -22.14 8.96 -2.84
CA ILE A 387 -22.35 10.25 -3.52
C ILE A 387 -23.12 11.21 -2.62
N GLU A 388 -24.22 10.78 -2.01
CA GLU A 388 -25.00 11.59 -1.06
C GLU A 388 -24.14 12.11 0.10
N LYS A 389 -23.28 11.26 0.65
CA LYS A 389 -22.36 11.64 1.73
C LYS A 389 -21.29 12.63 1.26
N ILE A 390 -20.77 12.49 0.05
CA ILE A 390 -19.80 13.44 -0.54
C ILE A 390 -20.46 14.81 -0.75
N LEU A 391 -21.70 14.83 -1.27
CA LEU A 391 -22.47 16.06 -1.42
C LEU A 391 -22.71 16.73 -0.07
N ARG A 392 -23.02 15.96 0.99
CA ARG A 392 -23.14 16.49 2.35
C ARG A 392 -21.84 17.11 2.88
N LEU A 393 -20.67 16.54 2.56
CA LEU A 393 -19.37 17.13 2.93
C LEU A 393 -19.11 18.44 2.18
N ARG A 394 -19.43 18.48 0.88
CA ARG A 394 -19.36 19.71 0.06
C ARG A 394 -20.27 20.81 0.63
N ASP A 395 -21.51 20.46 0.94
CA ASP A 395 -22.51 21.40 1.47
C ASP A 395 -22.15 21.81 2.91
N GLY A 396 -21.45 20.94 3.63
CA GLY A 396 -20.70 21.23 4.85
C GLY A 396 -19.39 22.00 4.64
N GLY A 397 -19.28 22.72 3.52
CA GLY A 397 -18.23 23.68 3.16
C GLY A 397 -16.82 23.12 2.92
N TRP A 398 -16.68 21.81 2.71
CA TRP A 398 -15.41 21.26 2.22
C TRP A 398 -15.21 21.66 0.75
N ASN A 399 -14.02 22.19 0.43
CA ASN A 399 -13.69 22.65 -0.92
C ASN A 399 -13.28 21.48 -1.83
N LEU A 400 -14.28 20.74 -2.33
CA LEU A 400 -14.06 19.56 -3.17
C LEU A 400 -13.78 19.98 -4.63
N ARG A 401 -12.63 19.57 -5.18
CA ARG A 401 -12.31 19.76 -6.60
C ARG A 401 -12.82 18.56 -7.40
N ARG A 402 -13.96 18.75 -8.07
CA ARG A 402 -14.60 17.70 -8.87
C ARG A 402 -13.80 17.40 -10.15
N LEU A 403 -13.60 16.12 -10.44
CA LEU A 403 -12.96 15.54 -11.60
C LEU A 403 -13.98 14.60 -12.26
N ASP A 404 -14.44 14.93 -13.46
CA ASP A 404 -15.44 14.12 -14.16
C ASP A 404 -14.75 13.01 -14.95
N ALA A 405 -14.95 11.76 -14.54
CA ALA A 405 -14.38 10.58 -15.18
C ALA A 405 -15.40 9.88 -16.11
N THR A 406 -16.57 10.46 -16.36
CA THR A 406 -17.68 9.82 -17.08
C THR A 406 -17.27 9.32 -18.47
N GLU A 407 -16.59 10.15 -19.27
CA GLU A 407 -16.22 9.77 -20.64
C GLU A 407 -15.14 8.69 -20.67
N ALA A 408 -14.21 8.72 -19.71
CA ALA A 408 -13.20 7.67 -19.59
C ALA A 408 -13.91 6.33 -19.36
N PHE A 409 -14.82 6.26 -18.38
CA PHE A 409 -15.54 5.03 -18.09
C PHE A 409 -16.49 4.61 -19.21
N ARG A 410 -17.13 5.55 -19.92
CA ARG A 410 -17.91 5.23 -21.12
C ARG A 410 -17.04 4.56 -22.18
N ALA A 411 -15.82 5.06 -22.41
CA ALA A 411 -14.87 4.45 -23.34
C ALA A 411 -14.41 3.05 -22.89
N ALA A 412 -14.27 2.81 -21.58
CA ALA A 412 -13.97 1.48 -21.05
C ALA A 412 -15.09 0.46 -21.31
N MET A 413 -16.35 0.91 -21.26
CA MET A 413 -17.53 0.05 -21.40
C MET A 413 -17.88 -0.30 -22.85
N VAL A 414 -17.72 0.64 -23.80
CA VAL A 414 -18.17 0.45 -25.20
C VAL A 414 -17.16 -0.32 -26.06
N ALA A 415 -15.89 -0.39 -25.66
CA ALA A 415 -14.85 -0.87 -26.55
C ALA A 415 -14.77 -2.41 -26.62
N GLU A 416 -15.11 -2.95 -27.79
CA GLU A 416 -14.63 -4.23 -28.33
C GLU A 416 -13.51 -3.95 -29.36
N GLY A 417 -12.36 -4.63 -29.26
CA GLY A 417 -11.29 -4.60 -30.26
C GLY A 417 -9.94 -3.97 -29.86
N PRO A 418 -8.92 -4.03 -30.76
CA PRO A 418 -7.57 -3.52 -30.52
C PRO A 418 -7.55 -1.98 -30.47
N GLY A 419 -6.94 -1.39 -29.44
CA GLY A 419 -6.86 0.07 -29.24
C GLY A 419 -7.73 0.63 -28.09
N LYS A 420 -8.54 -0.22 -27.44
CA LYS A 420 -9.39 0.09 -26.27
C LYS A 420 -8.66 0.86 -25.16
N GLY A 421 -7.51 0.33 -24.73
CA GLY A 421 -6.75 0.91 -23.62
C GLY A 421 -6.20 2.30 -23.94
N LEU A 422 -5.88 2.57 -25.21
CA LEU A 422 -5.36 3.86 -25.65
C LEU A 422 -6.41 4.96 -25.53
N LYS A 423 -7.64 4.71 -26.04
CA LYS A 423 -8.72 5.69 -25.97
C LYS A 423 -9.13 6.01 -24.52
N TRP A 424 -9.21 4.99 -23.66
CA TRP A 424 -9.48 5.21 -22.24
C TRP A 424 -8.36 6.04 -21.59
N ALA A 425 -7.10 5.68 -21.81
CA ALA A 425 -5.94 6.34 -21.21
C ALA A 425 -5.84 7.81 -21.63
N GLU A 426 -6.07 8.12 -22.91
CA GLU A 426 -6.08 9.51 -23.42
C GLU A 426 -7.17 10.37 -22.76
N ILE A 427 -8.38 9.83 -22.61
CA ILE A 427 -9.49 10.53 -21.96
C ILE A 427 -9.21 10.69 -20.46
N TRP A 428 -8.75 9.64 -19.80
CA TRP A 428 -8.37 9.67 -18.39
C TRP A 428 -7.27 10.70 -18.10
N GLU A 429 -6.21 10.71 -18.93
CA GLU A 429 -5.11 11.66 -18.84
C GLU A 429 -5.61 13.10 -18.97
N SER A 430 -6.43 13.39 -19.98
CA SER A 430 -6.89 14.75 -20.27
C SER A 430 -7.94 15.28 -19.29
N GLN A 431 -8.84 14.42 -18.80
CA GLN A 431 -10.01 14.84 -18.00
C GLN A 431 -9.82 14.61 -16.50
N VAL A 432 -8.98 13.66 -16.09
CA VAL A 432 -8.80 13.28 -14.68
C VAL A 432 -7.37 13.53 -14.22
N LEU A 433 -6.36 12.86 -14.77
CA LEU A 433 -4.98 12.96 -14.25
C LEU A 433 -4.38 14.36 -14.44
N GLY A 434 -4.43 14.91 -15.65
CA GLY A 434 -3.86 16.21 -15.99
C GLY A 434 -4.43 17.35 -15.11
N PRO A 435 -5.76 17.49 -14.97
CA PRO A 435 -6.37 18.43 -14.04
C PRO A 435 -5.97 18.18 -12.58
N SER A 436 -5.95 16.92 -12.13
CA SER A 436 -5.53 16.56 -10.77
C SER A 436 -4.10 16.99 -10.47
N ALA A 437 -3.17 16.70 -11.38
CA ALA A 437 -1.77 17.08 -11.23
C ALA A 437 -1.59 18.60 -11.15
N LYS A 438 -2.34 19.38 -11.94
CA LYS A 438 -2.33 20.85 -11.86
C LYS A 438 -2.89 21.39 -10.55
N ILE A 439 -3.88 20.71 -9.97
CA ILE A 439 -4.46 21.09 -8.68
C ILE A 439 -3.47 20.77 -7.56
N VAL A 440 -2.95 19.54 -7.51
CA VAL A 440 -1.99 19.10 -6.50
C VAL A 440 -0.72 19.95 -6.55
N LYS A 441 -0.17 20.21 -7.74
CA LYS A 441 1.01 21.06 -7.88
C LYS A 441 0.81 22.45 -7.28
N ARG A 442 -0.29 23.13 -7.63
CA ARG A 442 -0.62 24.45 -7.05
C ARG A 442 -0.76 24.39 -5.53
N PHE A 443 -1.42 23.36 -5.03
CA PHE A 443 -1.58 23.15 -3.59
C PHE A 443 -0.25 22.95 -2.85
N LEU A 444 0.74 22.30 -3.47
CA LEU A 444 2.06 22.10 -2.87
C LEU A 444 2.95 23.34 -2.96
N ASP A 445 2.74 24.19 -3.96
CA ASP A 445 3.52 25.43 -4.17
C ASP A 445 3.10 26.57 -3.21
N GLU A 446 1.87 26.55 -2.68
CA GLU A 446 1.29 27.52 -1.72
C GLU A 446 1.73 27.28 -0.27
#